data_AF-A0A0D0G717-F1
#
_entry.id   AF-A0A0D0G717-F1
#
_cell.length_a   1.000
_cell.length_b   1.000
_cell.length_c   1.000
_cell.angle_alpha   90.00
_cell.angle_beta   90.00
_cell.angle_gamma   90.00
#
_symmetry.space_group_name_H-M   'P 1'
#
loop_
_entity.id
_entity.type
_entity.pdbx_description
1 polymer ?
#
loop_
_entity_poly.entity_id
_entity_poly.type
_entity_poly.pdbx_seq_one_letter_code
_entity_poly.pdbx_strand_id
1 'polypeptide(L)' 'MNEEYCINEKKAVRMIEGFRKKPNDYKKKIDQIITLISVNMDSTKEGIQILQELISETEKLLSK' A
#
# COMPACT_ATOMS: atom_id res chain seq x y z
N MET A 1 1.18 17.18 -0.19
CA MET A 1 1.38 16.03 -1.10
C MET A 1 2.87 15.90 -1.39
N ASN A 2 3.35 14.79 -1.96
CA ASN A 2 4.79 14.60 -2.21
C ASN A 2 5.34 15.37 -3.42
N GLU A 3 4.49 15.96 -4.26
CA GLU A 3 4.89 16.69 -5.49
C GLU A 3 5.70 15.83 -6.49
N GLU A 4 5.72 14.52 -6.30
CA GLU A 4 6.34 13.52 -7.16
C GLU A 4 5.26 12.75 -7.92
N TYR A 5 5.50 12.54 -9.22
CA TYR A 5 4.59 11.81 -10.10
C TYR A 5 5.14 10.41 -10.40
N CYS A 6 4.28 9.39 -10.30
CA CYS A 6 4.59 8.06 -10.79
C CYS A 6 4.50 8.06 -12.32
N ILE A 7 5.64 7.91 -13.00
CA ILE A 7 5.73 7.96 -14.48
C ILE A 7 5.53 6.58 -15.14
N ASN A 8 5.41 5.51 -14.35
CA ASN A 8 5.33 4.15 -14.85
C ASN A 8 4.54 3.26 -13.89
N GLU A 9 3.47 2.64 -14.38
CA GLU A 9 2.59 1.76 -13.59
C GLU A 9 3.36 0.62 -12.89
N LYS A 10 4.26 -0.07 -13.62
CA LYS A 10 5.04 -1.18 -13.07
C LYS A 10 6.03 -0.74 -11.99
N LYS A 11 6.53 0.50 -12.06
CA LYS A 11 7.48 1.04 -11.09
C LYS A 11 6.81 1.84 -9.98
N ALA A 12 5.53 2.20 -10.11
CA ALA A 12 4.82 3.09 -9.18
C ALA A 12 4.96 2.63 -7.73
N VAL A 13 4.74 1.34 -7.46
CA VAL A 13 4.86 0.76 -6.12
C VAL A 13 6.26 0.96 -5.54
N ARG A 14 7.31 0.77 -6.36
CA ARG A 14 8.70 1.00 -5.96
C ARG A 14 9.03 2.50 -5.83
N MET A 15 8.41 3.35 -6.63
CA MET A 15 8.61 4.81 -6.55
C MET A 15 8.03 5.37 -5.25
N ILE A 16 6.88 4.86 -4.80
CA ILE A 16 6.24 5.28 -3.56
C ILE A 16 7.15 5.03 -2.34
N GLU A 17 7.97 3.97 -2.36
CA GLU A 17 9.00 3.74 -1.32
C GLU A 17 10.05 4.86 -1.24
N GLY A 18 10.23 5.66 -2.28
CA GLY A 18 11.12 6.83 -2.27
C GLY A 18 10.49 8.08 -1.65
N PHE A 19 9.16 8.11 -1.52
CA PHE A 19 8.46 9.33 -1.14
C PHE A 19 8.74 9.72 0.32
N ARG A 20 8.76 11.04 0.56
CA ARG A 20 8.95 11.61 1.89
C ARG A 20 7.78 11.31 2.84
N LYS A 21 6.54 11.39 2.32
CA LYS A 21 5.32 11.10 3.07
C LYS A 21 4.66 9.85 2.49
N LYS A 22 4.84 8.71 3.15
CA LYS A 22 4.32 7.41 2.73
C LYS A 22 3.99 6.53 3.94
N PRO A 23 3.04 5.59 3.82
CA PRO A 23 2.86 4.54 4.82
C PRO A 23 4.10 3.64 4.85
N ASN A 24 4.33 2.98 6.00
CA ASN A 24 5.51 2.15 6.20
C ASN A 24 5.40 0.84 5.41
N ASP A 25 6.51 0.40 4.82
CA ASP A 25 6.61 -0.85 4.07
C ASP A 25 5.54 -1.01 2.98
N TYR A 26 5.18 0.10 2.31
CA TYR A 26 4.09 0.16 1.31
C TYR A 26 4.20 -0.96 0.26
N LYS A 27 5.37 -1.14 -0.35
CA LYS A 27 5.61 -2.17 -1.36
C LYS A 27 5.38 -3.57 -0.79
N LYS A 28 5.92 -3.85 0.39
CA LYS A 28 5.82 -5.17 1.02
C LYS A 28 4.34 -5.49 1.30
N LYS A 29 3.59 -4.54 1.85
CA LYS A 29 2.17 -4.70 2.14
C LYS A 29 1.35 -4.92 0.86
N ILE A 30 1.62 -4.16 -0.21
CA ILE A 30 0.94 -4.34 -1.51
C ILE A 30 1.25 -5.70 -2.12
N ASP A 31 2.51 -6.13 -2.13
CA ASP A 31 2.91 -7.45 -2.64
C ASP A 31 2.20 -8.57 -1.85
N GLN A 32 2.07 -8.42 -0.53
CA GLN A 32 1.34 -9.35 0.34
C GLN A 32 -0.17 -9.38 0.03
N ILE A 33 -0.81 -8.21 -0.08
CA ILE A 33 -2.25 -8.11 -0.40
C ILE A 33 -2.55 -8.80 -1.74
N ILE A 34 -1.76 -8.52 -2.79
CA ILE A 34 -1.96 -9.11 -4.12
C ILE A 34 -1.80 -10.64 -4.06
N THR A 35 -0.86 -11.14 -3.24
CA THR A 35 -0.65 -12.59 -3.07
C THR A 35 -1.81 -13.25 -2.32
N LEU A 36 -2.42 -12.55 -1.35
CA LEU A 36 -3.47 -13.06 -0.48
C LEU A 36 -4.86 -13.08 -1.14
N ILE A 37 -5.12 -12.14 -2.06
CA ILE A 37 -6.37 -12.11 -2.84
C ILE A 37 -6.42 -13.34 -3.73
N SER A 38 -7.33 -14.25 -3.39
CA SER A 38 -7.47 -15.54 -4.06
C SER A 38 -8.90 -16.07 -3.93
N VAL A 39 -9.16 -17.28 -4.43
CA VAL A 39 -10.44 -17.97 -4.19
C VAL A 39 -10.61 -18.42 -2.74
N ASN A 40 -9.54 -18.40 -1.94
CA ASN A 40 -9.62 -18.70 -0.51
C ASN A 40 -10.12 -17.46 0.25
N MET A 41 -11.25 -17.63 0.94
CA MET A 41 -11.92 -16.56 1.68
C MET A 41 -11.10 -16.07 2.88
N ASP A 42 -10.44 -16.97 3.60
CA ASP A 42 -9.63 -16.62 4.79
C ASP A 42 -8.40 -15.82 4.38
N SER A 43 -7.67 -16.28 3.35
CA SER A 43 -6.53 -15.54 2.79
C SER A 43 -6.97 -14.16 2.26
N THR A 44 -8.12 -14.09 1.59
CA THR A 44 -8.65 -12.81 1.11
C THR A 44 -9.00 -11.87 2.27
N LYS A 45 -9.55 -12.40 3.37
CA LYS A 45 -9.86 -11.62 4.58
C LYS A 45 -8.58 -11.06 5.23
N GLU A 46 -7.51 -11.84 5.29
CA GLU A 46 -6.20 -11.36 5.74
C GLU A 46 -5.68 -10.23 4.85
N GLY A 47 -5.78 -10.38 3.52
CA GLY A 47 -5.41 -9.34 2.57
C GLY A 47 -6.20 -8.04 2.76
N ILE A 48 -7.51 -8.15 3.02
CA ILE A 48 -8.38 -7.00 3.32
C ILE A 48 -7.94 -6.30 4.62
N GLN A 49 -7.57 -7.05 5.66
CA GLN A 49 -7.11 -6.48 6.92
C GLN A 49 -5.84 -5.64 6.72
N ILE A 50 -4.86 -6.17 5.98
CA ILE A 50 -3.62 -5.44 5.67
C ILE A 50 -3.92 -4.17 4.86
N LEU A 51 -4.87 -4.24 3.93
CA LEU A 51 -5.31 -3.09 3.16
C LEU A 51 -5.97 -2.02 4.04
N GLN A 52 -6.81 -2.42 5.00
CA GLN A 52 -7.41 -1.48 5.96
C GLN A 52 -6.35 -0.79 6.82
N GLU A 53 -5.35 -1.52 7.31
CA GLU A 53 -4.23 -0.95 8.05
C GLU A 53 -3.45 0.08 7.22
N LEU A 54 -3.19 -0.25 5.95
CA LEU A 54 -2.51 0.65 5.01
C LEU A 54 -3.30 1.95 4.76
N ILE A 55 -4.62 1.86 4.65
CA ILE A 55 -5.50 3.02 4.52
C ILE A 55 -5.43 3.87 5.79
N SER A 56 -5.59 3.27 6.97
CA SER A 56 -5.53 3.99 8.25
C SER A 56 -4.17 4.65 8.49
N GLU A 57 -3.06 4.01 8.12
CA GLU A 57 -1.74 4.63 8.15
C GLU A 57 -1.67 5.85 7.21
N THR A 58 -2.20 5.71 6.00
CA THR A 58 -2.21 6.80 5.02
C THR A 58 -3.06 7.98 5.50
N GLU A 59 -4.21 7.73 6.11
CA GLU A 59 -5.07 8.74 6.73
C GLU A 59 -4.34 9.48 7.86
N LYS A 60 -3.61 8.76 8.73
CA LYS A 60 -2.79 9.38 9.79
C LYS A 60 -1.73 10.32 9.25
N LEU A 61 -1.18 10.02 8.07
CA LEU A 61 -0.26 10.94 7.42
C LEU A 61 -1.00 12.21 6.98
N LEU A 62 -2.24 12.14 6.52
CA LEU A 62 -3.03 13.29 6.06
C LEU A 62 -3.48 14.20 7.21
N SER A 63 -3.78 13.65 8.39
CA SER A 63 -4.06 14.43 9.60
C SER A 63 -2.80 15.17 10.08
N LYS A 64 -2.90 16.49 10.21
CA LYS A 64 -1.86 17.39 10.73
C LYS A 64 -1.72 17.28 12.24
#